data_AF-A0A7S1ECQ0-F1
#
_entry.id   AF-A0A7S1ECQ0-F1
#
_cell.length_a   1.000
_cell.length_b   1.000
_cell.length_c   1.000
_cell.angle_alpha   90.00
_cell.angle_beta   90.00
_cell.angle_gamma   90.00
#
_symmetry.space_group_name_H-M   'P 1'
#
loop_
_entity.id
_entity.type
_entity.pdbx_description
1 polymer ?
#
loop_
_entity_poly.entity_id
_entity_poly.type
_entity_poly.pdbx_seq_one_letter_code
_entity_poly.pdbx_strand_id
1 'polypeptide(L)'
;WAGAQLLAFARHAVDLVALIGRLLLDLGQMLRRPALIGWREISANIFRTGAQALPITALVGFLVGLTLSYLISKQLKTYGADIFVINILGLAVLRELGPLLAAIIVAGRS
;
A
#
# COMPACT_ATOMS: atom_id res chain seq x y z
N TRP A 1 7.51 -0.96 -48.36
CA TRP A 1 7.71 -1.57 -47.03
C TRP A 1 7.94 -0.54 -45.91
N ALA A 2 8.70 0.55 -46.10
CA ALA A 2 8.89 1.58 -45.04
C ALA A 2 7.66 2.49 -44.77
N GLY A 3 6.87 2.86 -45.79
CA GLY A 3 5.74 3.78 -45.62
C GLY A 3 4.55 3.22 -44.82
N ALA A 4 4.33 1.90 -44.85
CA ALA A 4 3.25 1.26 -44.10
C ALA A 4 3.53 1.20 -42.59
N GLN A 5 4.80 1.08 -42.19
CA GLN A 5 5.21 1.07 -40.79
C GLN A 5 5.08 2.46 -40.14
N LEU A 6 5.38 3.53 -40.88
CA LEU A 6 5.17 4.92 -40.44
C LEU A 6 3.70 5.24 -40.19
N LEU A 7 2.80 4.77 -41.06
CA LEU A 7 1.35 4.95 -40.89
C LEU A 7 0.79 4.13 -39.73
N ALA A 8 1.33 2.94 -39.47
CA ALA A 8 0.95 2.12 -38.31
C ALA A 8 1.39 2.79 -36.99
N PHE A 9 2.59 3.34 -36.93
CA PHE A 9 3.10 4.02 -35.73
C PHE A 9 2.31 5.29 -35.40
N ALA A 10 1.93 6.06 -36.42
CA ALA A 10 1.08 7.24 -36.25
C ALA A 10 -0.32 6.86 -35.71
N ARG A 11 -0.89 5.73 -36.16
CA ARG A 11 -2.16 5.21 -35.62
C ARG A 11 -2.02 4.79 -34.16
N HIS A 12 -0.97 4.06 -33.79
CA HIS A 12 -0.75 3.67 -32.39
C HIS A 12 -0.58 4.87 -31.45
N ALA A 13 0.11 5.93 -31.90
CA ALA A 13 0.22 7.15 -31.11
C ALA A 13 -1.14 7.82 -30.88
N VAL A 14 -1.99 7.88 -31.92
CA VAL A 14 -3.36 8.40 -31.81
C VAL A 14 -4.22 7.52 -30.91
N ASP A 15 -4.10 6.20 -31.00
CA ASP A 15 -4.83 5.26 -30.16
C ASP A 15 -4.45 5.40 -28.68
N LEU A 16 -3.15 5.59 -28.38
CA LEU A 16 -2.68 5.87 -27.00
C LEU A 16 -3.24 7.19 -26.47
N VAL A 17 -3.24 8.24 -27.29
CA VAL A 17 -3.82 9.55 -26.91
C VAL A 17 -5.33 9.43 -26.70
N ALA A 18 -6.03 8.67 -27.55
CA ALA A 18 -7.45 8.40 -27.41
C ALA A 18 -7.77 7.57 -26.15
N LEU A 19 -6.92 6.59 -25.82
CA LEU A 19 -7.04 5.78 -24.60
C LEU A 19 -6.89 6.65 -23.35
N ILE A 20 -5.85 7.48 -23.29
CA ILE A 20 -5.61 8.41 -22.18
C ILE A 20 -6.76 9.41 -22.06
N GLY A 21 -7.21 9.98 -23.19
CA GLY A 21 -8.35 10.91 -23.21
C GLY A 21 -9.64 10.27 -22.71
N ARG A 22 -9.90 9.01 -23.08
CA ARG A 22 -11.08 8.26 -22.64
C ARG A 22 -11.00 7.90 -21.16
N LEU A 23 -9.83 7.49 -20.67
CA LEU A 23 -9.57 7.25 -19.25
C LEU A 23 -9.78 8.51 -18.41
N LEU A 24 -9.30 9.67 -18.87
CA LEU A 24 -9.48 10.95 -18.17
C LEU A 24 -10.95 11.37 -18.11
N LEU A 25 -11.70 11.19 -19.21
CA LEU A 25 -13.12 11.49 -19.26
C LEU A 25 -13.94 10.53 -18.39
N ASP A 26 -13.60 9.24 -18.38
CA ASP A 26 -14.25 8.24 -17.54
C ASP A 26 -13.94 8.48 -16.05
N LEU A 27 -12.69 8.78 -15.70
CA LEU A 27 -12.32 9.19 -14.33
C LEU A 27 -13.07 10.46 -13.91
N GLY A 28 -13.16 11.46 -14.79
CA GLY A 28 -13.90 12.70 -14.53
C GLY A 28 -15.41 12.49 -14.37
N GLN A 29 -16.01 11.57 -15.14
CA GLN A 29 -17.42 11.19 -15.00
C GLN A 29 -17.68 10.38 -13.73
N MET A 30 -16.76 9.48 -13.38
CA MET A 30 -16.81 8.67 -12.16
C MET A 30 -16.68 9.55 -10.91
N LEU A 31 -15.82 10.58 -10.94
CA LEU A 31 -15.74 11.60 -9.87
C LEU A 31 -17.01 12.44 -9.74
N ARG A 32 -17.71 12.71 -10.85
CA ARG A 32 -18.97 13.48 -10.88
C ARG A 32 -20.19 12.70 -10.38
N ARG A 33 -20.14 11.37 -10.35
CA ARG A 33 -21.21 10.52 -9.81
C ARG A 33 -20.72 9.59 -8.70
N PRO A 34 -20.29 10.14 -7.55
CA PRO A 34 -19.79 9.35 -6.42
C PRO A 34 -20.86 8.47 -5.75
N ALA A 35 -22.15 8.69 -6.05
CA ALA A 35 -23.25 7.88 -5.56
C ALA A 35 -23.33 6.46 -6.19
N LEU A 36 -22.61 6.22 -7.29
CA LEU A 36 -22.42 4.90 -7.89
C LEU A 36 -21.13 4.21 -7.42
N ILE A 37 -20.28 4.92 -6.66
CA ILE A 37 -19.13 4.30 -6.01
C ILE A 37 -19.72 3.35 -4.98
N GLY A 38 -19.56 2.05 -5.21
CA GLY A 38 -20.01 0.99 -4.32
C GLY A 38 -19.25 1.04 -3.00
N TRP A 39 -19.51 2.04 -2.15
CA TRP A 39 -18.89 2.16 -0.83
C TRP A 39 -19.08 0.89 0.00
N ARG A 40 -20.22 0.21 -0.18
CA ARG A 40 -20.48 -1.13 0.37
C ARG A 40 -19.55 -2.21 -0.19
N GLU A 41 -19.26 -2.19 -1.48
CA GLU A 41 -18.35 -3.15 -2.13
C GLU A 41 -16.91 -2.89 -1.71
N ILE A 42 -16.49 -1.61 -1.66
CA ILE A 42 -15.17 -1.20 -1.16
C ILE A 42 -15.03 -1.63 0.29
N SER A 43 -15.99 -1.32 1.17
CA SER A 43 -15.94 -1.73 2.58
C SER A 43 -15.95 -3.25 2.73
N ALA A 44 -16.73 -3.98 1.92
CA ALA A 44 -16.77 -5.43 1.98
C ALA A 44 -15.47 -6.06 1.50
N ASN A 45 -14.83 -5.47 0.48
CA ASN A 45 -13.56 -5.92 -0.06
C ASN A 45 -12.40 -5.61 0.91
N ILE A 46 -12.39 -4.41 1.52
CA ILE A 46 -11.45 -4.06 2.59
C ILE A 46 -11.63 -4.99 3.79
N PHE A 47 -12.87 -5.27 4.20
CA PHE A 47 -13.14 -6.17 5.31
C PHE A 47 -12.69 -7.61 5.00
N ARG A 48 -13.00 -8.16 3.82
CA ARG A 48 -12.58 -9.52 3.45
C ARG A 48 -11.05 -9.63 3.31
N THR A 49 -10.43 -8.72 2.56
CA THR A 49 -8.98 -8.73 2.32
C THR A 49 -8.22 -8.40 3.61
N GLY A 50 -8.68 -7.42 4.38
CA GLY A 50 -8.11 -7.08 5.68
C GLY A 50 -8.26 -8.20 6.70
N ALA A 51 -9.43 -8.83 6.79
CA ALA A 51 -9.66 -9.96 7.70
C ALA A 51 -8.78 -11.17 7.37
N GLN A 52 -8.50 -11.43 6.09
CA GLN A 52 -7.57 -12.49 5.68
C GLN A 52 -6.11 -12.16 5.98
N ALA A 53 -5.72 -10.88 5.94
CA ALA A 53 -4.36 -10.43 6.23
C ALA A 53 -4.07 -10.24 7.73
N LEU A 54 -5.11 -10.02 8.56
CA LEU A 54 -4.99 -9.79 9.99
C LEU A 54 -4.21 -10.88 10.76
N PRO A 55 -4.44 -12.19 10.55
CA PRO A 55 -3.75 -13.23 11.31
C PRO A 55 -2.24 -13.24 11.04
N ILE A 56 -1.86 -13.12 9.76
CA ILE A 56 -0.46 -13.16 9.33
C ILE A 56 0.26 -11.90 9.83
N THR A 57 -0.35 -10.72 9.64
CA THR A 57 0.23 -9.45 10.09
C THR A 57 0.32 -9.36 11.62
N ALA A 58 -0.62 -9.92 12.37
CA ALA A 58 -0.56 -10.01 13.82
C ALA A 58 0.58 -10.93 14.30
N LEU A 59 0.73 -12.11 13.68
CA LEU A 59 1.83 -13.04 13.96
C LEU A 59 3.19 -12.38 13.71
N VAL A 60 3.38 -11.81 12.52
CA VAL A 60 4.63 -11.14 12.14
C VAL A 60 4.90 -9.95 13.06
N GLY A 61 3.90 -9.10 13.32
CA GLY A 61 4.03 -7.95 14.22
C GLY A 61 4.40 -8.36 15.64
N PHE A 62 3.83 -9.46 16.15
CA PHE A 62 4.17 -10.01 17.46
C PHE A 62 5.60 -10.52 17.54
N LEU A 63 6.02 -11.34 16.57
CA LEU A 63 7.39 -11.87 16.47
C LEU A 63 8.42 -10.75 16.32
N VAL A 64 8.17 -9.79 15.43
CA VAL A 64 9.04 -8.62 15.22
C VAL A 64 9.12 -7.77 16.48
N GLY A 65 7.98 -7.50 17.13
CA GLY A 65 7.93 -6.74 18.39
C GLY A 65 8.73 -7.39 19.51
N LEU A 66 8.60 -8.72 19.68
CA LEU A 66 9.41 -9.50 20.63
C LEU A 66 10.90 -9.40 20.34
N THR A 67 11.28 -9.57 19.07
CA THR A 67 12.68 -9.57 18.64
C THR A 67 13.31 -8.19 18.83
N LEU A 68 12.59 -7.12 18.47
CA LEU A 68 13.04 -5.74 18.65
C LEU A 68 13.14 -5.36 20.13
N SER A 69 12.17 -5.77 20.95
CA SER A 69 12.22 -5.56 22.40
C SER A 69 13.49 -6.18 23.01
N TYR A 70 13.83 -7.41 22.61
CA TYR A 70 15.04 -8.07 23.04
C TYR A 70 16.31 -7.33 22.60
N LEU A 71 16.38 -6.92 21.32
CA LEU A 71 17.53 -6.19 20.76
C LEU A 71 17.74 -4.85 21.48
N ILE A 72 16.68 -4.07 21.65
CA ILE A 72 16.75 -2.74 22.27
C ILE A 72 17.08 -2.84 23.76
N SER A 73 16.50 -3.79 24.52
CA SER A 73 16.86 -3.98 25.93
C SER A 73 18.34 -4.35 26.10
N LYS A 74 18.89 -5.21 25.22
CA LYS A 74 20.33 -5.52 25.18
C LYS A 74 21.19 -4.28 24.96
N GLN A 75 20.79 -3.43 24.00
CA GLN A 75 21.49 -2.19 23.68
C GLN A 75 21.42 -1.21 24.87
N LEU A 76 20.22 -0.94 25.40
CA LEU A 76 19.96 0.03 26.46
C LEU A 76 20.48 -0.38 27.84
N LYS A 77 20.59 -1.68 28.12
CA LYS A 77 21.30 -2.16 29.33
C LYS A 77 22.74 -1.69 29.39
N THR A 78 23.40 -1.56 28.24
CA THR A 78 24.78 -1.06 28.15
C THR A 78 24.86 0.44 28.47
N TYR A 79 23.75 1.17 28.28
CA TYR A 79 23.62 2.60 28.54
C TYR A 79 22.88 2.93 29.86
N GLY A 80 22.51 1.91 30.65
CA GLY A 80 21.77 2.09 31.92
C GLY A 80 20.33 2.60 31.74
N ALA A 81 19.76 2.51 30.54
CA ALA A 81 18.55 3.22 30.14
C ALA A 81 17.35 2.29 29.81
N ASP A 82 17.23 1.13 30.47
CA ASP A 82 16.24 0.08 30.16
C ASP A 82 14.77 0.56 30.17
N ILE A 83 14.44 1.57 30.99
CA ILE A 83 13.09 2.19 31.03
C ILE A 83 12.66 2.88 29.71
N PHE A 84 13.60 3.24 28.83
CA PHE A 84 13.27 3.88 27.55
C PHE A 84 12.92 2.90 26.43
N VAL A 85 13.12 1.59 26.64
CA VAL A 85 12.86 0.55 25.63
C VAL A 85 11.43 0.65 25.12
N ILE A 86 10.45 0.78 26.02
CA ILE A 86 9.02 0.80 25.68
C ILE A 86 8.67 2.06 24.86
N ASN A 87 9.20 3.23 25.24
CA ASN A 87 8.86 4.49 24.60
C ASN A 87 9.46 4.58 23.18
N ILE A 88 10.71 4.14 23.02
CA ILE A 88 11.38 4.08 21.72
C ILE A 88 10.72 3.04 20.81
N LEU A 89 10.51 1.82 21.32
CA LEU A 89 9.91 0.73 20.55
C LEU A 89 8.47 1.07 20.13
N GLY A 90 7.66 1.60 21.06
CA GLY A 90 6.26 1.95 20.80
C GLY A 90 6.13 3.00 19.71
N LEU A 91 6.93 4.06 19.76
CA LEU A 91 6.92 5.11 18.74
C LEU A 91 7.48 4.62 17.39
N ALA A 92 8.58 3.87 17.39
CA ALA A 92 9.20 3.35 16.17
C ALA A 92 8.27 2.38 15.43
N VAL A 93 7.67 1.43 16.14
CA VAL A 93 6.75 0.45 15.55
C VAL A 93 5.52 1.12 14.94
N LEU A 94 4.87 2.05 15.66
CA LEU A 94 3.69 2.74 15.14
C LEU A 94 4.01 3.62 13.93
N ARG A 95 5.16 4.30 13.95
CA ARG A 95 5.55 5.24 12.89
C ARG A 95 6.16 4.57 11.66
N GLU A 96 6.88 3.46 11.82
CA GLU A 96 7.59 2.81 10.71
C GLU A 96 6.81 1.61 10.17
N LEU A 97 6.30 0.73 11.03
CA LEU A 97 5.65 -0.50 10.58
C LEU A 97 4.23 -0.25 10.06
N GLY A 98 3.52 0.77 10.58
CA GLY A 98 2.18 1.12 10.11
C GLY A 98 2.13 1.48 8.62
N PRO A 99 2.87 2.50 8.16
CA PRO A 99 2.96 2.87 6.75
C PRO A 99 3.56 1.76 5.88
N LEU A 100 4.54 1.01 6.41
CA LEU A 100 5.21 -0.06 5.68
C LEU A 100 4.27 -1.24 5.40
N LEU A 101 3.45 -1.66 6.37
CA LEU A 101 2.43 -2.69 6.17
C LEU A 101 1.35 -2.23 5.18
N ALA A 102 0.91 -0.98 5.26
CA ALA A 102 -0.03 -0.42 4.28
C ALA A 102 0.56 -0.45 2.85
N ALA A 103 1.84 -0.10 2.70
CA ALA A 103 2.52 -0.15 1.41
C ALA A 103 2.66 -1.58 0.85
N ILE A 104 3.00 -2.56 1.70
CA ILE A 104 3.10 -3.97 1.28
C ILE A 104 1.73 -4.50 0.81
N ILE A 105 0.66 -4.20 1.53
CA ILE A 105 -0.70 -4.65 1.16
C ILE A 105 -1.13 -4.05 -0.18
N VAL A 106 -0.79 -2.77 -0.43
CA VAL A 106 -1.06 -2.09 -1.71
C VAL A 106 -0.24 -2.71 -2.84
N ALA A 107 1.03 -3.01 -2.60
CA ALA A 107 1.92 -3.60 -3.60
C ALA A 107 1.53 -5.04 -3.97
N GLY A 108 1.10 -5.87 -3.01
CA GLY A 108 0.73 -7.27 -3.26
C GLY A 108 -0.58 -7.48 -4.03
N ARG A 109 -1.33 -6.40 -4.28
CA ARG A 109 -2.61 -6.41 -5.02
C ARG A 109 -2.48 -6.01 -6.50
N SER A 110 -1.26 -5.74 -6.97
CA SER A 110 -0.90 -5.38 -8.35
C SER A 110 -0.01 -6.47 -8.96
#